data_AF-A0ABD0UKA0-F1
#
_entry.id   AF-A0ABD0UKA0-F1
#
_cell.length_a   1.000
_cell.length_b   1.000
_cell.length_c   1.000
_cell.angle_alpha   90.00
_cell.angle_beta   90.00
_cell.angle_gamma   90.00
#
_symmetry.space_group_name_H-M   'P 1'
#
loop_
_entity.id
_entity.type
_entity.pdbx_description
1 polymer ?
#
loop_
_entity_poly.entity_id
_entity_poly.type
_entity_poly.pdbx_seq_one_letter_code
_entity_poly.pdbx_strand_id
1 'polypeptide(L)'
;MGQKINPLGFRLGTTQSHHSFCFAKPKNFSKGLQEDERIRNSIKDYVKKIREYPQVIIYIGFPNLLIEGRTRGVKELQMNVQKGFHSVNRRLNIAITRIEKPYGQPNILAEYIALQLKNRVSF
;
A
#
# COMPACT_ATOMS: atom_id res chain seq x y z
N MET A 1 1.55 26.77 -26.67
CA MET A 1 1.70 26.11 -25.35
C MET A 1 3.18 25.81 -25.13
N GLY A 2 3.76 26.21 -24.00
CA GLY A 2 5.20 26.10 -23.75
C GLY A 2 5.56 24.92 -22.84
N GLN A 3 6.73 24.30 -23.09
CA GLN A 3 7.30 23.30 -22.21
C GLN A 3 7.96 23.98 -21.00
N LYS A 4 7.75 23.42 -19.80
CA LYS A 4 8.39 23.89 -18.56
C LYS A 4 9.64 23.05 -18.27
N ILE A 5 10.64 23.68 -17.66
CA ILE A 5 11.87 23.02 -17.21
C ILE A 5 11.67 22.34 -15.85
N ASN A 6 12.46 21.29 -15.57
CA ASN A 6 12.50 20.68 -14.25
C ASN A 6 13.10 21.66 -13.23
N PRO A 7 12.37 22.01 -12.15
CA PRO A 7 12.83 23.00 -11.18
C PRO A 7 14.08 22.56 -10.40
N LEU A 8 14.33 21.25 -10.26
CA LEU A 8 15.52 20.75 -9.57
C LEU A 8 16.77 21.04 -10.39
N GLY A 9 16.74 20.70 -11.68
CA GLY A 9 17.84 20.98 -12.60
C GLY A 9 18.12 22.47 -12.74
N PHE A 10 17.07 23.30 -12.76
CA PHE A 10 17.19 24.75 -12.84
C PHE A 10 17.89 25.39 -11.62
N ARG A 11 17.82 24.74 -10.44
CA ARG A 11 18.37 25.27 -9.18
C ARG A 11 19.71 24.63 -8.77
N LEU A 12 20.23 23.68 -9.56
CA LEU A 12 21.52 23.04 -9.27
C LEU A 12 22.66 24.07 -9.28
N GLY A 13 23.45 24.11 -8.22
CA GLY A 13 24.59 25.04 -8.07
C GLY A 13 24.27 26.41 -7.49
N THR A 14 22.98 26.71 -7.23
CA THR A 14 22.57 27.93 -6.51
C THR A 14 21.93 27.57 -5.17
N THR A 15 20.66 27.16 -5.20
CA THR A 15 19.90 26.79 -3.99
C THR A 15 19.93 25.28 -3.73
N GLN A 16 20.12 24.45 -4.76
CA GLN A 16 20.15 22.99 -4.63
C GLN A 16 21.55 22.43 -4.93
N SER A 17 22.03 21.56 -4.05
CA SER A 17 23.30 20.84 -4.22
C SER A 17 23.11 19.53 -4.99
N HIS A 18 24.22 18.99 -5.51
CA HIS A 18 24.25 17.65 -6.09
C HIS A 18 23.94 16.59 -5.02
N HIS A 19 23.32 15.49 -5.44
CA HIS A 19 23.07 14.35 -4.54
C HIS A 19 24.25 13.38 -4.47
N SER A 20 25.09 13.31 -5.51
CA SER A 20 26.35 12.54 -5.51
C SER A 20 27.51 13.52 -5.45
N PHE A 21 28.38 13.36 -4.46
CA PHE A 21 29.62 14.13 -4.33
C PHE A 21 30.81 13.21 -4.63
N CYS A 22 31.13 13.04 -5.91
CA CYS A 22 32.25 12.25 -6.37
C CYS A 22 33.01 12.98 -7.47
N PHE A 23 34.32 12.81 -7.53
CA PHE A 23 35.16 13.32 -8.59
C PHE A 23 35.89 12.16 -9.28
N ALA A 24 35.88 12.15 -10.61
CA ALA A 24 36.56 11.14 -11.41
C ALA A 24 37.17 11.76 -12.66
N LYS A 25 38.29 11.20 -13.13
CA LYS A 25 38.87 11.58 -14.43
C LYS A 25 37.87 11.23 -15.55
N PRO A 26 37.81 12.00 -16.66
CA PRO A 26 36.82 11.78 -17.73
C PRO A 26 36.79 10.33 -18.26
N LYS A 27 37.96 9.68 -18.39
CA LYS A 27 38.09 8.28 -18.82
C LYS A 27 37.40 7.27 -17.90
N ASN A 28 37.26 7.60 -16.61
CA ASN A 28 36.71 6.70 -15.59
C ASN A 28 35.33 7.16 -15.08
N PHE A 29 34.86 8.35 -15.47
CA PHE A 29 33.59 8.92 -15.00
C PHE A 29 32.40 7.99 -15.32
N SER A 30 32.36 7.44 -16.54
CA SER A 30 31.30 6.51 -16.94
C SER A 30 31.25 5.26 -16.07
N LYS A 31 32.39 4.76 -15.59
CA LYS A 31 32.45 3.59 -14.71
C LYS A 31 31.89 3.93 -13.33
N GLY A 32 32.31 5.06 -12.75
CA GLY A 32 31.81 5.53 -11.46
C GLY A 32 30.30 5.84 -11.48
N LEU A 33 29.78 6.38 -12.58
CA LEU A 33 28.34 6.61 -12.74
C LEU A 33 27.55 5.30 -12.77
N GLN A 34 28.07 4.29 -13.49
CA GLN A 34 27.45 2.97 -13.55
C GLN A 34 27.45 2.28 -12.19
N GLU A 35 28.51 2.46 -11.39
CA GLU A 35 28.60 1.94 -10.02
C GLU A 35 27.58 2.63 -9.10
N ASP A 36 27.47 3.96 -9.14
CA ASP A 36 26.49 4.72 -8.34
C ASP A 36 25.05 4.31 -8.70
N GLU A 37 24.74 4.14 -9.99
CA GLU A 37 23.43 3.66 -10.43
C GLU A 37 23.13 2.25 -9.91
N ARG A 38 24.09 1.33 -9.99
CA ARG A 38 23.94 -0.04 -9.47
C ARG A 38 23.67 -0.03 -7.97
N ILE A 39 24.44 0.73 -7.19
CA ILE A 39 24.26 0.84 -5.73
C ILE A 39 22.88 1.40 -5.40
N ARG A 40 22.45 2.48 -6.05
CA ARG A 40 21.14 3.10 -5.84
C ARG A 40 20.00 2.14 -6.16
N ASN A 41 20.09 1.41 -7.27
CA ASN A 41 19.09 0.44 -7.67
C ASN A 41 19.04 -0.74 -6.68
N SER A 42 20.19 -1.28 -6.27
CA SER A 42 20.23 -2.34 -5.26
C SER A 42 19.62 -1.91 -3.92
N ILE A 43 19.88 -0.69 -3.46
CA ILE A 43 19.27 -0.15 -2.22
C ILE A 43 17.75 0.02 -2.41
N LYS A 44 17.31 0.56 -3.55
CA LYS A 44 15.89 0.74 -3.85
C LYS A 44 15.15 -0.59 -3.90
N ASP A 45 15.74 -1.60 -4.53
CA ASP A 45 15.17 -2.94 -4.63
C ASP A 45 15.14 -3.63 -3.27
N TYR A 46 16.19 -3.47 -2.45
CA TYR A 46 16.22 -3.97 -1.08
C TYR A 46 15.11 -3.34 -0.21
N VAL A 47 14.94 -2.01 -0.28
CA VAL A 47 13.86 -1.30 0.42
C VAL A 47 12.47 -1.73 -0.08
N LYS A 48 12.32 -1.92 -1.39
CA LYS A 48 11.07 -2.43 -1.98
C LYS A 48 10.75 -3.84 -1.46
N LYS A 49 11.75 -4.73 -1.40
CA LYS A 49 11.61 -6.10 -0.89
C LYS A 49 11.19 -6.13 0.58
N ILE A 50 11.67 -5.19 1.40
CA ILE A 50 11.22 -5.04 2.80
C ILE A 50 9.76 -4.57 2.86
N ARG A 51 9.28 -3.77 1.90
CA ARG A 51 7.88 -3.31 1.83
C ARG A 51 6.92 -4.34 1.25
N GLU A 52 7.40 -5.38 0.57
CA GLU A 52 6.58 -6.47 0.02
C GLU A 52 6.10 -7.47 1.09
N TYR A 53 5.72 -6.98 2.28
CA TYR A 53 4.78 -7.73 3.10
C TYR A 53 3.40 -7.58 2.45
N PRO A 54 2.76 -8.68 2.00
CA PRO A 54 1.42 -8.59 1.44
C PRO A 54 0.47 -7.98 2.48
N GLN A 55 0.02 -6.75 2.20
CA GLN A 55 -0.97 -6.06 3.01
C GLN A 55 -2.35 -6.31 2.40
N VAL A 56 -3.23 -6.92 3.18
CA VAL A 56 -4.62 -7.14 2.80
C VAL A 56 -5.46 -6.05 3.45
N ILE A 57 -6.10 -5.22 2.64
CA ILE A 57 -7.01 -4.18 3.13
C ILE A 57 -8.44 -4.69 2.99
N ILE A 58 -9.15 -4.81 4.11
CA ILE A 58 -10.55 -5.21 4.15
C ILE A 58 -11.39 -3.95 4.33
N TYR A 59 -12.31 -3.71 3.41
CA TYR A 59 -13.27 -2.60 3.48
C TYR A 59 -14.57 -3.09 4.14
N ILE A 60 -15.00 -2.40 5.19
CA ILE A 60 -16.19 -2.78 5.97
C ILE A 60 -17.14 -1.59 6.06
N GLY A 61 -18.43 -1.82 5.77
CA GLY A 61 -19.46 -0.79 5.91
C GLY A 61 -19.78 -0.45 7.36
N PHE A 62 -19.94 -1.48 8.20
CA PHE A 62 -20.31 -1.35 9.60
C PHE A 62 -19.28 -2.06 10.51
N PRO A 63 -18.14 -1.41 10.83
CA PRO A 63 -17.09 -2.02 11.64
C PRO A 63 -17.56 -2.32 13.07
N ASN A 64 -18.53 -1.54 13.59
CA ASN A 64 -19.04 -1.68 14.96
C ASN A 64 -19.65 -3.06 15.21
N LEU A 65 -20.31 -3.64 14.21
CA LEU A 65 -20.96 -4.95 14.29
C LEU A 65 -19.95 -6.09 14.54
N LEU A 66 -18.70 -5.91 14.11
CA LEU A 66 -17.60 -6.85 14.34
C LEU A 66 -16.85 -6.59 15.66
N ILE A 67 -17.00 -5.40 16.25
CA ILE A 67 -16.34 -4.98 17.49
C ILE A 67 -17.23 -5.25 18.71
N GLU A 68 -18.56 -5.18 18.54
CA GLU A 68 -19.57 -5.37 19.60
C GLU A 68 -19.55 -6.77 20.26
N GLY A 69 -18.99 -7.78 19.60
CA GLY A 69 -18.93 -9.17 20.09
C GLY A 69 -17.74 -9.54 20.99
N ARG A 70 -16.96 -8.56 21.48
CA ARG A 70 -15.59 -8.68 22.07
C ARG A 70 -14.50 -8.60 20.99
N THR A 71 -13.32 -8.10 21.38
CA THR A 71 -12.07 -8.01 20.61
C THR A 71 -11.58 -9.31 19.94
N ARG A 72 -12.35 -10.40 20.09
CA ARG A 72 -12.14 -11.73 19.51
C ARG A 72 -12.50 -11.79 18.03
N GLY A 73 -13.56 -11.10 17.58
CA GLY A 73 -14.06 -11.21 16.19
C GLY A 73 -13.03 -10.82 15.13
N VAL A 74 -12.32 -9.70 15.32
CA VAL A 74 -11.24 -9.27 14.42
C VAL A 74 -10.07 -10.25 14.44
N LYS A 75 -9.70 -10.77 15.60
CA LYS A 75 -8.61 -11.77 15.73
C LYS A 75 -8.99 -13.11 15.08
N GLU A 76 -10.24 -13.53 15.20
CA GLU A 76 -10.77 -14.73 14.54
C GLU A 76 -10.80 -14.56 13.01
N LEU A 77 -11.23 -13.40 12.51
CA LEU A 77 -11.14 -13.08 11.08
C LEU A 77 -9.70 -13.14 10.58
N GLN A 78 -8.75 -12.56 11.31
CA GLN A 78 -7.33 -12.64 10.98
C GLN A 78 -6.82 -14.09 10.96
N MET A 79 -7.18 -14.89 11.96
CA MET A 79 -6.82 -16.32 12.02
C MET A 79 -7.45 -17.13 10.88
N ASN A 80 -8.72 -16.87 10.53
CA ASN A 80 -9.41 -17.60 9.45
C ASN A 80 -8.83 -17.27 8.08
N VAL A 81 -8.55 -15.98 7.84
CA VAL A 81 -7.85 -15.53 6.64
C VAL A 81 -6.47 -16.20 6.57
N GLN A 82 -5.69 -16.15 7.65
CA GLN A 82 -4.36 -16.76 7.68
C GLN A 82 -4.38 -18.29 7.52
N LYS A 83 -5.41 -18.99 8.02
CA LYS A 83 -5.60 -20.44 7.81
C LYS A 83 -5.92 -20.77 6.35
N GLY A 84 -6.78 -19.99 5.69
CA GLY A 84 -7.14 -20.22 4.29
C GLY A 84 -5.95 -20.05 3.35
N PHE A 85 -5.06 -19.11 3.66
CA PHE A 85 -3.79 -18.94 2.95
C PHE A 85 -2.72 -19.88 3.55
N HIS A 86 -2.79 -21.18 3.26
CA HIS A 86 -1.76 -22.18 3.58
C HIS A 86 -0.40 -21.81 2.93
N SER A 87 0.32 -20.86 3.49
CA SER A 87 1.61 -20.39 2.96
C SER A 87 2.54 -20.05 4.10
N VAL A 88 2.95 -21.12 4.78
CA VAL A 88 4.12 -21.43 5.62
C VAL A 88 5.00 -20.30 6.19
N ASN A 89 5.16 -19.12 5.59
CA ASN A 89 6.09 -18.11 6.11
C ASN A 89 5.76 -16.63 5.78
N ARG A 90 4.56 -16.29 5.27
CA ARG A 90 4.21 -14.88 5.01
C ARG A 90 3.33 -14.32 6.11
N ARG A 91 3.88 -13.42 6.92
CA ARG A 91 3.08 -12.56 7.82
C ARG A 91 2.27 -11.61 6.95
N LEU A 92 0.95 -11.85 6.87
CA LEU A 92 -0.01 -10.97 6.20
C LEU A 92 -0.36 -9.83 7.14
N ASN A 93 -0.15 -8.59 6.69
CA ASN A 93 -0.61 -7.42 7.44
C ASN A 93 -2.05 -7.12 7.03
N ILE A 94 -3.01 -7.37 7.92
CA ILE A 94 -4.43 -7.12 7.64
C ILE A 94 -4.81 -5.76 8.21
N ALA A 95 -5.25 -4.84 7.35
CA ALA A 95 -5.76 -3.53 7.74
C ALA A 95 -7.26 -3.47 7.47
N ILE A 96 -8.04 -3.02 8.47
CA ILE A 96 -9.49 -2.85 8.34
C ILE A 96 -9.77 -1.36 8.14
N THR A 97 -10.46 -1.03 7.07
CA THR A 97 -10.84 0.36 6.73
C THR A 97 -12.35 0.49 6.65
N ARG A 98 -12.88 1.59 7.19
CA ARG A 98 -14.31 1.87 7.18
C ARG A 98 -14.69 2.57 5.87
N ILE A 99 -15.78 2.14 5.26
CA ILE A 99 -16.40 2.85 4.14
C ILE A 99 -17.25 4.00 4.71
N GLU A 100 -17.05 5.22 4.22
CA GLU A 100 -17.77 6.41 4.69
C GLU A 100 -19.28 6.33 4.40
N LYS A 101 -19.65 5.90 3.18
CA LYS A 101 -21.03 5.75 2.72
C LYS A 101 -21.33 4.28 2.39
N PRO A 102 -21.68 3.44 3.38
CA PRO A 102 -21.85 2.00 3.18
C PRO A 102 -22.95 1.66 2.16
N TYR A 103 -24.07 2.39 2.17
CA TYR A 103 -25.16 2.20 1.22
C TYR A 103 -24.85 2.71 -0.20
N GLY A 104 -23.74 3.43 -0.40
CA GLY A 104 -23.26 3.79 -1.73
C GLY A 104 -22.57 2.63 -2.45
N GLN A 105 -22.23 1.56 -1.74
CA GLN A 105 -21.61 0.36 -2.31
C GLN A 105 -22.70 -0.67 -2.68
N PRO A 106 -22.81 -1.05 -3.97
CA PRO A 106 -23.86 -1.97 -4.43
C PRO A 106 -23.88 -3.31 -3.69
N ASN A 107 -22.71 -3.87 -3.36
CA ASN A 107 -22.62 -5.17 -2.66
C ASN A 107 -23.24 -5.12 -1.27
N ILE A 108 -22.93 -4.07 -0.50
CA ILE A 108 -23.45 -3.90 0.87
C ILE A 108 -24.96 -3.64 0.82
N LEU A 109 -25.42 -2.86 -0.16
CA LEU A 109 -26.85 -2.58 -0.35
C LEU A 109 -27.62 -3.87 -0.72
N ALA A 110 -27.07 -4.69 -1.61
CA ALA A 110 -27.68 -5.95 -2.02
C ALA A 110 -27.80 -6.93 -0.83
N GLU A 111 -26.74 -7.08 -0.03
CA GLU A 111 -26.78 -7.91 1.18
C GLU A 111 -27.79 -7.40 2.20
N TYR A 112 -27.91 -6.08 2.35
CA TYR A 112 -28.89 -5.47 3.24
C TYR A 112 -30.32 -5.78 2.80
N ILE A 113 -30.64 -5.63 1.51
CA ILE A 113 -31.97 -5.97 0.96
C ILE A 113 -32.25 -7.47 1.14
N ALA A 114 -31.26 -8.32 0.85
CA ALA A 114 -31.39 -9.77 1.07
C ALA A 114 -31.68 -10.12 2.53
N LEU A 115 -31.05 -9.42 3.49
CA LEU A 115 -31.30 -9.58 4.92
C LEU A 115 -32.74 -9.17 5.29
N GLN A 116 -33.26 -8.07 4.73
CA GLN A 116 -34.64 -7.62 4.96
C GLN A 116 -35.66 -8.64 4.44
N LEU A 117 -35.45 -9.16 3.22
CA LEU A 117 -36.29 -10.21 2.64
C LEU A 117 -36.24 -11.50 3.46
N LYS A 118 -35.06 -11.88 3.96
CA LYS A 118 -34.90 -13.03 4.86
C LYS A 118 -35.70 -12.88 6.14
N ASN A 119 -35.77 -11.65 6.67
CA ASN A 119 -36.56 -11.32 7.87
C ASN A 119 -38.05 -11.09 7.56
N ARG A 120 -38.50 -11.32 6.31
CA ARG A 120 -39.88 -11.17 5.85
C ARG A 120 -40.46 -9.76 6.05
N VAL A 121 -39.62 -8.74 5.93
CA VAL A 121 -40.07 -7.35 5.91
C VAL A 121 -40.75 -7.07 4.55
N SER A 122 -41.86 -6.33 4.56
CA SER A 122 -42.55 -5.92 3.33
C SER A 122 -41.62 -5.08 2.45
N PHE A 123 -41.66 -5.32 1.15
CA PHE A 123 -40.93 -4.55 0.14
C PHE A 123 -41.64 -3.22 -0.17
#